data_AF-A0A7X4FNR4-F1
#
_entry.id   AF-A0A7X4FNR4-F1
#
_cell.length_a   1.000
_cell.length_b   1.000
_cell.length_c   1.000
_cell.angle_alpha   90.00
_cell.angle_beta   90.00
_cell.angle_gamma   90.00
#
_symmetry.space_group_name_H-M   'P 1'
#
loop_
_entity.id
_entity.type
_entity.pdbx_description
1 polymer ?
#
loop_
_entity_poly.entity_id
_entity_poly.type
_entity_poly.pdbx_seq_one_letter_code
_entity_poly.pdbx_strand_id
1 'polypeptide(L)'
;TVVIGTMNNPGTVLLTIADFSVLEAEIEVDETDIPAVRLGQPVEITIDALPDRTYTGRVTEIGNSPIQNQNAGAGATQEATNFLVVVVVDGFIPGVRPGFTCTAEITTATRTASLAVPIQATTVREVEIDAAGRIVRESSDAGSGVLSRPASASSEPAVGGSATTREEREGVFVARQGRAVFVPVATGIAGERYFEALSGLEEGDFVITGPFEVVRNLDDGDPVDPNEADSDS
;
A
#
# COMPACT_ATOMS: atom_id res chain seq x y z
N THR A 1 16.96 -5.99 40.53
CA THR A 1 17.32 -7.29 41.13
C THR A 1 17.37 -7.13 42.62
N VAL A 2 16.62 -7.93 43.37
CA VAL A 2 16.63 -7.86 44.83
C VAL A 2 17.61 -8.89 45.37
N VAL A 3 18.51 -8.47 46.25
CA VAL A 3 19.50 -9.32 46.89
C VAL A 3 19.07 -9.56 48.34
N ILE A 4 19.30 -10.78 48.83
CA ILE A 4 19.01 -11.13 50.22
C ILE A 4 19.90 -10.27 51.12
N GLY A 5 19.29 -9.52 52.05
CA GLY A 5 20.01 -8.70 53.03
C GLY A 5 19.98 -7.19 52.77
N THR A 6 19.41 -6.72 51.65
CA THR A 6 19.17 -5.29 51.40
C THR A 6 17.73 -4.89 51.74
N MET A 7 17.54 -3.72 52.36
CA MET A 7 16.20 -3.14 52.52
C MET A 7 15.63 -2.79 51.13
N ASN A 8 14.41 -3.27 50.85
CA ASN A 8 13.67 -2.92 49.64
C ASN A 8 12.65 -1.83 49.96
N ASN A 9 12.58 -0.83 49.09
CA ASN A 9 11.57 0.22 49.22
C ASN A 9 10.20 -0.29 48.75
N PRO A 10 9.09 0.17 49.36
CA PRO A 10 7.74 -0.08 48.84
C PRO A 10 7.66 0.32 47.37
N GLY A 11 7.14 -0.58 46.52
CA GLY A 11 7.07 -0.38 45.06
C GLY A 11 8.17 -1.07 44.25
N THR A 12 9.14 -1.74 44.89
CA THR A 12 10.15 -2.53 44.18
C THR A 12 9.54 -3.85 43.68
N VAL A 13 9.54 -4.06 42.35
CA VAL A 13 9.15 -5.35 41.75
C VAL A 13 10.21 -6.41 42.09
N LEU A 14 9.80 -7.45 42.81
CA LEU A 14 10.69 -8.54 43.24
C LEU A 14 10.83 -9.63 42.17
N LEU A 15 9.72 -9.92 41.49
CA LEU A 15 9.56 -11.00 40.51
C LEU A 15 8.44 -10.64 39.54
N THR A 16 8.62 -10.97 38.27
CA THR A 16 7.56 -10.98 37.26
C THR A 16 7.27 -12.44 36.89
N ILE A 17 6.01 -12.85 36.97
CA ILE A 17 5.56 -14.17 36.51
C ILE A 17 4.90 -13.93 35.15
N ALA A 18 5.46 -14.56 34.11
CA ALA A 18 4.88 -14.51 32.77
C ALA A 18 4.06 -15.79 32.53
N ASP A 19 2.86 -15.63 31.99
CA ASP A 19 2.07 -16.73 31.45
C ASP A 19 2.41 -16.91 29.96
N PHE A 20 2.79 -18.12 29.56
CA PHE A 20 3.11 -18.45 28.16
C PHE A 20 1.96 -19.19 27.46
N SER A 21 0.82 -19.32 28.13
CA SER A 21 -0.37 -19.99 27.58
C SER A 21 -1.04 -19.15 26.51
N VAL A 22 -0.94 -17.82 26.62
CA VAL A 22 -1.44 -16.84 25.66
C VAL A 22 -0.25 -16.00 25.22
N LEU A 23 0.05 -16.02 23.93
CA LEU A 23 1.07 -15.17 23.34
C LEU A 23 0.37 -14.02 22.64
N GLU A 24 0.78 -12.81 22.99
CA GLU A 24 0.33 -11.57 22.39
C GLU A 24 1.49 -10.97 21.61
N ALA A 25 1.22 -10.57 20.37
CA ALA A 25 2.12 -9.81 19.52
C ALA A 25 1.60 -8.37 19.47
N GLU A 26 2.44 -7.44 19.93
CA GLU A 26 2.23 -6.00 19.81
C GLU A 26 2.83 -5.55 18.48
N ILE A 27 2.01 -5.01 17.58
CA ILE A 27 2.39 -4.59 16.23
C ILE A 27 2.10 -3.10 16.09
N GLU A 28 3.04 -2.36 15.53
CA GLU A 28 2.85 -0.95 15.19
C GLU A 28 2.33 -0.84 13.75
N VAL A 29 1.20 -0.15 13.58
CA VAL A 29 0.55 0.05 12.28
C VAL A 29 0.39 1.55 12.01
N ASP A 30 0.62 2.00 10.78
CA ASP A 30 0.49 3.40 10.38
C ASP A 30 -0.97 3.88 10.42
N GLU A 31 -1.20 5.17 10.69
CA GLU A 31 -2.53 5.80 10.70
C GLU A 31 -3.32 5.55 9.41
N THR A 32 -2.64 5.47 8.26
CA THR A 32 -3.26 5.27 6.94
C THR A 32 -3.95 3.91 6.82
N ASP A 33 -3.41 2.89 7.50
CA ASP A 33 -3.87 1.50 7.38
C ASP A 33 -4.88 1.09 8.47
N ILE A 34 -4.89 1.81 9.61
CA ILE A 34 -5.79 1.54 10.74
C ILE A 34 -7.28 1.45 10.34
N PRO A 35 -7.83 2.28 9.45
CA PRO A 35 -9.23 2.17 9.04
C PRO A 35 -9.58 0.83 8.37
N ALA A 36 -8.60 0.13 7.79
CA ALA A 36 -8.80 -1.17 7.15
C ALA A 36 -8.75 -2.35 8.14
N VAL A 37 -8.12 -2.15 9.30
CA VAL A 37 -7.97 -3.18 10.34
C VAL A 37 -9.24 -3.32 11.17
N ARG A 38 -9.65 -4.57 11.44
CA ARG A 38 -10.84 -4.90 12.23
C ARG A 38 -10.54 -6.01 13.23
N LEU A 39 -11.24 -5.95 14.36
CA LEU A 39 -11.18 -6.99 15.39
C LEU A 39 -11.58 -8.35 14.80
N GLY A 40 -10.80 -9.38 15.12
CA GLY A 40 -11.03 -10.76 14.68
C GLY A 40 -10.51 -11.10 13.28
N GLN A 41 -9.82 -10.19 12.59
CA GLN A 41 -9.15 -10.52 11.33
C GLN A 41 -8.07 -11.60 11.54
N PRO A 42 -7.91 -12.53 10.59
CA PRO A 42 -6.83 -13.50 10.62
C PRO A 42 -5.50 -12.81 10.36
N VAL A 43 -4.48 -13.23 11.11
CA VAL A 43 -3.13 -12.69 11.02
C VAL A 43 -2.16 -13.85 10.89
N GLU A 44 -1.19 -13.73 10.01
CA GLU A 44 -0.05 -14.64 9.93
C GLU A 44 1.17 -13.99 10.60
N ILE A 45 1.81 -14.71 11.50
CA ILE A 45 2.88 -14.19 12.36
C ILE A 45 4.12 -15.03 12.14
N THR A 46 5.20 -14.35 11.78
CA THR A 46 6.53 -14.94 11.61
C THR A 46 7.45 -14.37 12.67
N ILE A 47 8.19 -15.23 13.37
CA ILE A 47 9.09 -14.83 14.45
C ILE A 47 10.51 -14.83 13.92
N ASP A 48 11.25 -13.73 14.07
CA ASP A 48 12.59 -13.60 13.48
C ASP A 48 13.58 -14.64 14.00
N ALA A 49 13.39 -15.09 15.25
CA ALA A 49 14.18 -16.14 15.86
C ALA A 49 13.85 -17.55 15.33
N LEU A 50 12.70 -17.73 14.66
CA LEU A 50 12.24 -19.00 14.06
C LEU A 50 11.60 -18.74 12.67
N PRO A 51 12.38 -18.35 11.65
CA PRO A 51 11.84 -17.95 10.34
C PRO A 51 11.21 -19.11 9.56
N ASP A 52 11.56 -20.37 9.87
CA ASP A 52 11.03 -21.56 9.18
C ASP A 52 9.58 -21.91 9.58
N ARG A 53 8.93 -21.09 10.41
CA ARG A 53 7.59 -21.37 10.93
C ARG A 53 6.73 -20.11 10.95
N THR A 54 5.56 -20.21 10.35
CA THR A 54 4.50 -19.20 10.47
C THR A 54 3.41 -19.69 11.43
N TYR A 55 2.80 -18.75 12.13
CA TYR A 55 1.76 -19.01 13.11
C TYR A 55 0.54 -18.17 12.80
N THR A 56 -0.64 -18.77 12.91
CA THR A 56 -1.88 -18.03 12.74
C THR A 56 -2.27 -17.36 14.05
N GLY A 57 -2.88 -16.19 13.96
CA GLY A 57 -3.44 -15.46 15.08
C GLY A 57 -4.65 -14.64 14.66
N ARG A 58 -5.19 -13.89 15.62
CA ARG A 58 -6.34 -13.00 15.41
C ARG A 58 -6.17 -11.67 16.13
N VAL A 59 -6.59 -10.59 15.49
CA VAL A 59 -6.58 -9.24 16.07
C VAL A 59 -7.56 -9.19 17.24
N THR A 60 -7.08 -8.87 18.45
CA THR A 60 -7.92 -8.79 19.66
C THR A 60 -8.07 -7.38 20.18
N GLU A 61 -7.08 -6.52 19.96
CA GLU A 61 -7.13 -5.12 20.38
C GLU A 61 -6.56 -4.22 19.30
N ILE A 62 -7.20 -3.07 19.12
CA ILE A 62 -6.71 -1.98 18.27
C ILE A 62 -6.60 -0.77 19.19
N GLY A 63 -5.38 -0.31 19.41
CA GLY A 63 -5.07 0.86 20.19
C GLY A 63 -5.75 2.08 19.59
N ASN A 64 -6.43 2.86 20.42
CA ASN A 64 -7.15 4.07 19.99
C ASN A 64 -6.32 5.35 20.22
N SER A 65 -5.04 5.21 20.55
CA SER A 65 -4.13 6.32 20.78
C SER A 65 -2.85 6.09 19.99
N PRO A 66 -2.37 7.12 19.28
CA PRO A 66 -1.10 7.00 18.57
C PRO A 66 0.04 6.84 19.58
N ILE A 67 1.03 6.05 19.20
CA ILE A 67 2.30 5.89 19.91
C ILE A 67 3.05 7.21 19.74
N GLN A 68 2.89 8.12 20.70
CA GLN A 68 3.63 9.37 20.71
C GLN A 68 5.00 9.10 21.35
N ASN A 69 6.06 9.07 20.55
CA ASN A 69 7.42 9.02 21.07
C ASN A 69 7.72 10.35 21.78
N GLN A 70 7.49 10.38 23.09
CA GLN A 70 7.69 11.56 23.94
C GLN A 70 9.17 11.99 24.07
N ASN A 71 10.09 11.38 23.31
CA ASN A 71 11.51 11.71 23.24
C ASN A 71 11.88 12.66 22.07
N ALA A 72 10.89 13.28 21.42
CA ALA A 72 11.13 14.36 20.46
C ALA A 72 11.64 15.61 21.18
N GLY A 73 12.96 15.69 21.34
CA GLY A 73 13.65 16.94 21.67
C GLY A 73 13.28 18.05 20.67
N ALA A 74 13.20 19.29 21.15
CA ALA A 74 12.79 20.47 20.39
C ALA A 74 13.57 20.59 19.06
N GLY A 75 12.98 20.09 17.96
CA GLY A 75 13.61 20.09 16.64
C GLY A 75 13.32 18.85 15.77
N ALA A 76 12.66 17.80 16.28
CA ALA A 76 12.32 16.64 15.47
C ALA A 76 11.09 16.90 14.57
N THR A 77 11.30 16.68 13.27
CA THR A 77 10.33 16.65 12.18
C THR A 77 9.15 15.72 12.51
N GLN A 78 7.96 16.01 11.96
CA GLN A 78 6.72 15.26 12.13
C GLN A 78 6.98 13.73 12.11
N GLU A 79 6.85 13.08 13.26
CA GLU A 79 6.93 11.63 13.37
C GLU A 79 5.63 11.02 12.80
N ALA A 80 5.77 9.91 12.06
CA ALA A 80 4.64 9.13 11.58
C ALA A 80 3.81 8.64 12.78
N THR A 81 2.50 8.82 12.69
CA THR A 81 1.53 8.45 13.72
C THR A 81 1.24 6.96 13.65
N ASN A 82 1.95 6.17 14.47
CA ASN A 82 1.72 4.73 14.58
C ASN A 82 0.67 4.42 15.65
N PHE A 83 -0.10 3.36 15.47
CA PHE A 83 -1.06 2.83 16.43
C PHE A 83 -0.65 1.41 16.83
N LEU A 84 -0.86 1.06 18.09
CA LEU A 84 -0.54 -0.26 18.62
C LEU A 84 -1.69 -1.23 18.39
N VAL A 85 -1.46 -2.33 17.71
CA VAL A 85 -2.43 -3.40 17.49
C VAL A 85 -1.95 -4.65 18.22
N VAL A 86 -2.82 -5.25 19.04
CA VAL A 86 -2.52 -6.49 19.75
C VAL A 86 -3.18 -7.66 19.04
N VAL A 87 -2.37 -8.66 18.73
CA VAL A 87 -2.79 -9.90 18.08
C VAL A 87 -2.49 -11.06 19.00
N VAL A 88 -3.50 -11.89 19.25
CA VAL A 88 -3.32 -13.14 20.00
C VAL A 88 -2.97 -14.25 19.03
N VAL A 89 -1.86 -14.94 19.29
CA VAL A 89 -1.41 -16.09 18.50
C VAL A 89 -2.21 -17.33 18.90
N ASP A 90 -2.66 -18.09 17.90
CA ASP A 90 -3.32 -19.37 18.14
C ASP A 90 -2.31 -20.49 18.39
N GLY A 91 -2.44 -21.13 19.55
CA GLY A 91 -1.65 -22.30 19.92
C GLY A 91 -0.39 -21.96 20.73
N PHE A 92 0.31 -23.01 21.14
CA PHE A 92 1.52 -22.90 21.95
C PHE A 92 2.76 -23.05 21.07
N ILE A 93 3.66 -22.06 21.14
CA ILE A 93 4.92 -22.09 20.39
C ILE A 93 6.06 -22.48 21.33
N PRO A 94 6.62 -23.70 21.22
CA PRO A 94 7.73 -24.12 22.06
C PRO A 94 8.98 -23.30 21.71
N GLY A 95 9.54 -22.60 22.70
CA GLY A 95 10.81 -21.88 22.57
C GLY A 95 10.70 -20.39 22.32
N VAL A 96 9.48 -19.85 22.16
CA VAL A 96 9.27 -18.39 22.13
C VAL A 96 9.42 -17.82 23.53
N ARG A 97 10.18 -16.73 23.62
CA ARG A 97 10.32 -15.94 24.84
C ARG A 97 9.67 -14.58 24.63
N PRO A 98 9.05 -13.98 25.65
CA PRO A 98 8.60 -12.60 25.60
C PRO A 98 9.76 -11.69 25.21
N GLY A 99 9.46 -10.70 24.36
CA GLY A 99 10.47 -9.79 23.82
C GLY A 99 11.18 -10.29 22.56
N PHE A 100 10.73 -11.39 21.94
CA PHE A 100 11.14 -11.70 20.56
C PHE A 100 10.50 -10.71 19.59
N THR A 101 11.24 -10.36 18.54
CA THR A 101 10.73 -9.61 17.41
C THR A 101 9.96 -10.54 16.48
N CYS A 102 8.85 -10.04 15.95
CA CYS A 102 8.00 -10.76 15.02
C CYS A 102 7.46 -9.81 13.97
N THR A 103 7.22 -10.36 12.79
CA THR A 103 6.52 -9.70 11.69
C THR A 103 5.13 -10.31 11.59
N ALA A 104 4.12 -9.48 11.44
CA ALA A 104 2.74 -9.92 11.32
C ALA A 104 2.12 -9.38 10.03
N GLU A 105 1.43 -10.26 9.31
CA GLU A 105 0.69 -9.94 8.10
C GLU A 105 -0.81 -10.07 8.39
N ILE A 106 -1.53 -8.95 8.32
CA ILE A 106 -2.96 -8.90 8.63
C ILE A 106 -3.75 -8.96 7.33
N THR A 107 -4.58 -9.99 7.17
CA THR A 107 -5.47 -10.07 6.01
C THR A 107 -6.70 -9.18 6.24
N THR A 108 -6.74 -8.00 5.63
CA THR A 108 -7.81 -7.02 5.84
C THR A 108 -9.12 -7.37 5.12
N ALA A 109 -9.01 -7.90 3.90
CA ALA A 109 -10.14 -8.34 3.09
C ALA A 109 -9.74 -9.47 2.13
N THR A 110 -10.67 -10.38 1.86
CA THR A 110 -10.53 -11.41 0.82
C THR A 110 -11.74 -11.38 -0.11
N ARG A 111 -11.53 -11.58 -1.41
CA ARG A 111 -12.61 -11.76 -2.38
C ARG A 111 -12.28 -12.90 -3.33
N THR A 112 -13.22 -13.83 -3.48
CA THR A 112 -12.98 -15.13 -4.14
C THR A 112 -13.42 -15.19 -5.61
N ALA A 113 -13.89 -14.08 -6.17
CA ALA A 113 -14.38 -14.02 -7.56
C ALA A 113 -14.29 -12.59 -8.11
N SER A 114 -13.07 -12.11 -8.33
CA SER A 114 -12.83 -10.81 -8.94
C SER A 114 -11.75 -10.87 -10.01
N LEU A 115 -11.81 -9.92 -10.95
CA LEU A 115 -10.77 -9.76 -11.96
C LEU A 115 -9.52 -9.22 -11.27
N ALA A 116 -8.42 -9.92 -11.41
CA ALA A 116 -7.14 -9.55 -10.84
C ALA A 116 -6.25 -8.94 -11.92
N VAL A 117 -5.69 -7.76 -11.63
CA VAL A 117 -4.75 -7.07 -12.51
C VAL A 117 -3.38 -7.06 -11.84
N PRO A 118 -2.32 -7.51 -12.53
CA PRO A 118 -0.97 -7.40 -11.99
C PRO A 118 -0.62 -5.94 -11.67
N ILE A 119 0.06 -5.71 -10.54
CA ILE A 119 0.46 -4.36 -10.10
C ILE A 119 1.28 -3.63 -11.18
N GLN A 120 2.05 -4.38 -11.97
CA GLN A 120 2.91 -3.85 -13.04
C GLN A 120 2.13 -3.26 -14.24
N ALA A 121 0.83 -3.56 -14.36
CA ALA A 121 0.00 -3.08 -15.46
C ALA A 121 -0.80 -1.81 -15.11
N THR A 122 -0.89 -1.46 -13.83
CA THR A 122 -1.61 -0.26 -13.39
C THR A 122 -0.76 0.97 -13.67
N THR A 123 -1.35 1.95 -14.35
CA THR A 123 -0.72 3.25 -14.59
C THR A 123 -1.62 4.37 -14.10
N VAL A 124 -1.01 5.45 -13.64
CA VAL A 124 -1.72 6.69 -13.32
C VAL A 124 -1.46 7.66 -14.46
N ARG A 125 -2.52 8.07 -15.14
CA ARG A 125 -2.45 9.11 -16.18
C ARG A 125 -3.25 10.33 -15.75
N GLU A 126 -2.66 11.50 -15.92
CA GLU A 126 -3.38 12.77 -15.84
C GLU A 126 -4.24 12.88 -17.09
N VAL A 127 -5.57 12.80 -16.93
CA VAL A 127 -6.50 13.01 -18.04
C VAL A 127 -7.07 14.41 -17.90
N GLU A 128 -6.84 15.28 -18.89
CA GLU A 128 -7.47 16.60 -18.94
C GLU A 128 -8.93 16.45 -19.39
N ILE A 129 -9.86 16.72 -18.48
CA ILE A 129 -11.31 16.65 -18.72
C ILE A 129 -11.86 18.06 -18.95
N ASP A 130 -12.49 18.30 -20.10
CA ASP A 130 -13.35 19.47 -20.29
C ASP A 130 -14.67 19.30 -19.52
N ALA A 131 -15.31 20.40 -19.11
CA ALA A 131 -16.48 20.49 -18.22
C ALA A 131 -17.76 19.70 -18.63
N ALA A 132 -17.70 18.88 -19.68
CA ALA A 132 -18.74 17.97 -20.14
C ALA A 132 -18.33 16.47 -20.09
N GLY A 133 -17.24 16.11 -19.41
CA GLY A 133 -16.86 14.71 -19.18
C GLY A 133 -16.38 13.96 -20.43
N ARG A 134 -15.90 14.68 -21.45
CA ARG A 134 -15.31 14.09 -22.67
C ARG A 134 -13.80 14.37 -22.70
N ILE A 135 -13.04 13.36 -23.10
CA ILE A 135 -11.58 13.38 -23.25
C ILE A 135 -11.25 14.25 -24.47
N VAL A 136 -10.55 15.37 -24.29
CA VAL A 136 -10.30 16.34 -25.38
C VAL A 136 -8.85 16.33 -25.88
N ARG A 137 -7.86 15.84 -25.13
CA ARG A 137 -6.51 15.56 -25.65
C ARG A 137 -5.75 14.58 -24.76
N GLU A 138 -5.28 13.50 -25.35
CA GLU A 138 -4.15 12.74 -24.84
C GLU A 138 -2.90 13.49 -25.33
N SER A 139 -2.30 14.29 -24.47
CA SER A 139 -1.03 14.94 -24.82
C SER A 139 0.09 13.92 -24.65
N SER A 140 0.34 13.16 -25.71
CA SER A 140 1.62 12.51 -25.98
C SER A 140 2.68 13.61 -26.19
N ASP A 141 3.22 14.19 -25.11
CA ASP A 141 4.31 15.18 -25.21
C ASP A 141 5.65 14.45 -25.28
N ALA A 142 5.92 13.90 -26.46
CA ALA A 142 7.24 13.53 -26.89
C ALA A 142 8.10 14.80 -27.08
N GLY A 143 9.15 14.93 -26.27
CA GLY A 143 10.36 15.64 -26.67
C GLY A 143 10.65 16.99 -26.01
N SER A 144 10.95 16.99 -24.71
CA SER A 144 11.68 18.12 -24.11
C SER A 144 13.18 17.99 -24.38
N GLY A 145 13.59 18.52 -25.52
CA GLY A 145 14.98 18.72 -25.91
C GLY A 145 15.17 20.07 -26.59
N VAL A 146 16.02 20.91 -25.98
CA VAL A 146 16.73 22.07 -26.55
C VAL A 146 16.06 23.47 -26.40
N LEU A 147 16.49 24.14 -25.33
CA LEU A 147 17.06 25.51 -25.28
C LEU A 147 16.51 26.58 -26.24
N SER A 148 15.86 27.61 -25.69
CA SER A 148 16.15 29.02 -26.02
C SER A 148 15.54 30.04 -25.03
N ARG A 149 16.42 30.57 -24.17
CA ARG A 149 16.58 31.96 -23.67
C ARG A 149 15.34 32.78 -23.20
N PRO A 150 15.36 33.39 -21.99
CA PRO A 150 14.33 34.34 -21.58
C PRO A 150 14.57 35.72 -22.21
N ALA A 151 13.53 36.32 -22.77
CA ALA A 151 13.48 37.74 -23.07
C ALA A 151 12.08 38.26 -22.78
N SER A 152 12.01 39.19 -21.84
CA SER A 152 10.82 39.92 -21.38
C SER A 152 10.12 40.69 -22.50
N ALA A 153 8.78 40.73 -22.47
CA ALA A 153 7.98 41.97 -22.47
C ALA A 153 6.48 41.68 -22.52
N SER A 154 5.78 42.39 -21.63
CA SER A 154 4.34 42.59 -21.46
C SER A 154 3.49 42.73 -22.72
N SER A 155 2.33 42.08 -22.76
CA SER A 155 1.00 42.71 -22.86
C SER A 155 -0.13 41.67 -22.76
N GLU A 156 -0.98 41.84 -21.74
CA GLU A 156 -2.35 41.33 -21.66
C GLU A 156 -3.19 41.80 -22.88
N PRO A 157 -4.26 41.09 -23.31
CA PRO A 157 -5.46 40.97 -22.47
C PRO A 157 -6.33 39.71 -22.62
N ALA A 158 -7.32 39.65 -21.72
CA ALA A 158 -8.66 39.07 -21.85
C ALA A 158 -8.90 37.64 -21.34
N VAL A 159 -9.52 37.61 -20.15
CA VAL A 159 -10.79 36.91 -19.83
C VAL A 159 -10.98 35.54 -20.47
N GLY A 160 -10.84 34.51 -19.63
CA GLY A 160 -11.32 33.16 -19.96
C GLY A 160 -10.61 32.10 -19.13
N GLY A 161 -10.63 32.22 -17.80
CA GLY A 161 -10.17 31.15 -16.92
C GLY A 161 -11.11 29.95 -17.06
N SER A 162 -10.85 29.07 -18.03
CA SER A 162 -11.36 27.71 -17.99
C SER A 162 -10.48 26.97 -16.98
N ALA A 163 -11.04 26.69 -15.82
CA ALA A 163 -10.42 25.87 -14.80
C ALA A 163 -10.31 24.43 -15.34
N THR A 164 -9.24 24.14 -16.08
CA THR A 164 -8.88 22.77 -16.45
C THR A 164 -8.52 22.03 -15.16
N THR A 165 -9.42 21.15 -14.72
CA THR A 165 -9.17 20.28 -13.58
C THR A 165 -8.37 19.09 -14.08
N ARG A 166 -7.12 18.97 -13.61
CA ARG A 166 -6.30 17.78 -13.85
C ARG A 166 -6.80 16.70 -12.90
N GLU A 167 -7.40 15.64 -13.45
CA GLU A 167 -7.74 14.46 -12.67
C GLU A 167 -6.71 13.36 -13.00
N GLU A 168 -5.99 12.93 -11.98
CA GLU A 168 -5.19 11.71 -12.02
C GLU A 168 -6.15 10.52 -12.00
N ARG A 169 -6.15 9.71 -13.06
CA ARG A 169 -6.95 8.47 -13.12
C ARG A 169 -6.05 7.27 -13.27
N GLU A 170 -6.34 6.27 -12.46
CA GLU A 170 -5.76 4.94 -12.56
C GLU A 170 -6.41 4.19 -13.73
N GLY A 171 -5.59 3.51 -14.52
CA GLY A 171 -6.02 2.76 -15.68
C GLY A 171 -5.02 1.70 -16.10
N VAL A 172 -5.48 0.80 -16.96
CA VAL A 172 -4.73 -0.35 -17.44
C VAL A 172 -4.78 -0.35 -18.96
N PHE A 173 -3.68 -0.72 -19.60
CA PHE A 173 -3.65 -0.89 -21.05
C PHE A 173 -4.10 -2.29 -21.43
N VAL A 174 -5.09 -2.37 -22.33
CA VAL A 174 -5.61 -3.61 -22.88
C VAL A 174 -5.16 -3.73 -24.33
N ALA A 175 -4.64 -4.90 -24.71
CA ALA A 175 -4.29 -5.21 -26.08
C ALA A 175 -5.55 -5.59 -26.88
N ARG A 176 -6.03 -4.71 -27.76
CA ARG A 176 -7.13 -4.98 -28.69
C ARG A 176 -6.63 -4.83 -30.12
N GLN A 177 -6.71 -5.92 -30.91
CA GLN A 177 -6.26 -5.94 -32.31
C GLN A 177 -4.76 -5.58 -32.50
N GLY A 178 -3.89 -5.96 -31.56
CA GLY A 178 -2.45 -5.67 -31.62
C GLY A 178 -2.08 -4.21 -31.31
N ARG A 179 -2.99 -3.45 -30.69
CA ARG A 179 -2.77 -2.09 -30.22
C ARG A 179 -3.09 -1.96 -28.74
N ALA A 180 -2.33 -1.13 -28.03
CA ALA A 180 -2.62 -0.74 -26.67
C ALA A 180 -3.81 0.22 -26.64
N VAL A 181 -4.82 -0.08 -25.83
CA VAL A 181 -5.95 0.82 -25.56
C VAL A 181 -5.97 1.12 -24.06
N PHE A 182 -5.95 2.39 -23.69
CA PHE A 182 -6.03 2.78 -22.28
C PHE A 182 -7.47 2.65 -21.79
N VAL A 183 -7.66 1.84 -20.74
CA VAL A 183 -8.96 1.65 -20.12
C VAL A 183 -8.88 2.11 -18.66
N PRO A 184 -9.67 3.13 -18.24
CA PRO A 184 -9.71 3.54 -16.85
C PRO A 184 -10.34 2.41 -16.02
N VAL A 185 -9.67 2.01 -14.94
CA VAL A 185 -10.15 0.94 -14.04
C VAL A 185 -10.26 1.45 -12.62
N ALA A 186 -11.30 1.05 -11.90
CA ALA A 186 -11.35 1.27 -10.47
C ALA A 186 -10.71 0.08 -9.75
N THR A 187 -9.62 0.32 -9.04
CA THR A 187 -8.94 -0.66 -8.20
C THR A 187 -9.66 -0.82 -6.86
N GLY A 188 -9.65 -2.04 -6.32
CA GLY A 188 -10.30 -2.44 -5.08
C GLY A 188 -9.26 -2.92 -4.05
N ILE A 189 -9.40 -4.17 -3.60
CA ILE A 189 -8.44 -4.79 -2.69
C ILE A 189 -7.06 -4.87 -3.34
N ALA A 190 -6.04 -4.37 -2.64
CA ALA A 190 -4.64 -4.51 -3.01
C ALA A 190 -4.05 -5.77 -2.36
N GLY A 191 -3.57 -6.70 -3.18
CA GLY A 191 -2.74 -7.82 -2.73
C GLY A 191 -1.26 -7.55 -3.00
N GLU A 192 -0.40 -8.53 -2.69
CA GLU A 192 1.05 -8.41 -2.88
C GLU A 192 1.50 -8.37 -4.35
N ARG A 193 0.77 -9.06 -5.22
CA ARG A 193 1.12 -9.21 -6.65
C ARG A 193 0.05 -8.67 -7.60
N TYR A 194 -1.19 -8.57 -7.12
CA TYR A 194 -2.35 -8.22 -7.93
C TYR A 194 -3.24 -7.22 -7.21
N PHE A 195 -3.80 -6.28 -7.97
CA PHE A 195 -4.94 -5.48 -7.56
C PHE A 195 -6.23 -6.12 -8.04
N GLU A 196 -7.28 -6.02 -7.23
CA GLU A 196 -8.62 -6.29 -7.67
C GLU A 196 -9.12 -5.16 -8.59
N ALA A 197 -9.62 -5.51 -9.78
CA ALA A 197 -10.34 -4.59 -10.64
C ALA A 197 -11.85 -4.71 -10.40
N LEU A 198 -12.47 -3.62 -9.94
CA LEU A 198 -13.91 -3.51 -9.73
C LEU A 198 -14.66 -3.13 -11.01
N SER A 199 -14.03 -2.36 -11.88
CA SER A 199 -14.63 -1.86 -13.11
C SER A 199 -13.58 -1.59 -14.20
N GLY A 200 -14.05 -1.54 -15.45
CA GLY A 200 -13.25 -1.19 -16.62
C GLY A 200 -12.70 -2.39 -17.40
N LEU A 201 -12.59 -3.56 -16.77
CA LEU A 201 -12.08 -4.77 -17.42
C LEU A 201 -13.15 -5.84 -17.57
N GLU A 202 -13.08 -6.59 -18.68
CA GLU A 202 -13.93 -7.75 -18.94
C GLU A 202 -13.11 -9.05 -18.86
N GLU A 203 -13.78 -10.16 -18.52
CA GLU A 203 -13.14 -11.47 -18.45
C GLU A 203 -12.69 -11.91 -19.86
N GLY A 204 -11.38 -12.07 -20.06
CA GLY A 204 -10.76 -12.39 -21.35
C GLY A 204 -10.07 -11.22 -22.06
N ASP A 205 -10.07 -10.02 -21.49
CA ASP A 205 -9.24 -8.91 -21.95
C ASP A 205 -7.74 -9.22 -21.69
N PHE A 206 -6.89 -9.00 -22.70
CA PHE A 206 -5.44 -9.14 -22.57
C PHE A 206 -4.84 -7.85 -22.01
N VAL A 207 -4.41 -7.89 -20.75
CA VAL A 207 -3.73 -6.76 -20.11
C VAL A 207 -2.26 -6.72 -20.51
N ILE A 208 -1.77 -5.53 -20.86
CA ILE A 208 -0.37 -5.29 -21.16
C ILE A 208 0.41 -5.15 -19.85
N THR A 209 1.31 -6.08 -19.61
CA THR A 209 2.24 -6.07 -18.47
C THR A 209 3.65 -5.79 -18.96
N GLY A 210 4.42 -5.00 -18.22
CA GLY A 210 5.83 -4.74 -18.55
C GLY A 210 6.53 -3.92 -17.48
N PRO A 211 7.83 -3.58 -17.68
CA PRO A 211 8.52 -2.64 -16.81
C PRO A 211 7.72 -1.34 -16.70
N PHE A 212 7.61 -0.78 -15.50
CA PHE A 212 6.81 0.41 -15.21
C PHE A 212 7.10 1.57 -16.19
N GLU A 213 8.36 1.76 -16.60
CA GLU A 213 8.75 2.79 -17.57
C GLU A 213 8.14 2.57 -18.95
N VAL A 214 7.95 1.33 -19.39
CA VAL A 214 7.36 1.01 -20.70
C VAL A 214 5.85 1.23 -20.67
N VAL A 215 5.18 0.74 -19.62
CA VAL A 215 3.72 0.86 -19.50
C VAL A 215 3.31 2.32 -19.26
N ARG A 216 4.11 3.10 -18.53
CA ARG A 216 3.85 4.54 -18.30
C ARG A 216 4.03 5.40 -19.56
N ASN A 217 4.99 5.05 -20.40
CA ASN A 217 5.29 5.78 -21.64
C ASN A 217 4.51 5.26 -22.87
N LEU A 218 3.68 4.23 -22.70
CA LEU A 218 2.86 3.66 -23.76
C LEU A 218 1.69 4.61 -24.05
N ASP A 219 1.48 4.96 -25.31
CA ASP A 219 0.35 5.80 -25.75
C ASP A 219 -0.79 4.94 -26.33
N ASP A 220 -2.00 5.48 -26.34
CA ASP A 220 -3.15 4.81 -26.98
C ASP A 220 -2.87 4.61 -28.48
N GLY A 221 -3.01 3.36 -28.93
CA GLY A 221 -2.77 2.96 -30.31
C GLY A 221 -1.37 2.43 -30.60
N ASP A 222 -0.46 2.40 -29.63
CA ASP A 222 0.89 1.86 -29.83
C ASP A 222 0.84 0.36 -30.22
N PRO A 223 1.67 -0.05 -31.19
CA PRO A 223 1.74 -1.45 -31.62
C PRO A 223 2.34 -2.29 -30.48
N VAL A 224 1.58 -3.28 -30.03
CA VAL A 224 2.02 -4.24 -29.01
C VAL A 224 2.13 -5.61 -29.64
N ASP A 225 3.29 -6.25 -29.43
CA ASP A 225 3.50 -7.64 -29.82
C ASP A 225 3.04 -8.51 -28.64
N PRO A 226 2.07 -9.42 -28.84
CA PRO A 226 1.65 -10.32 -27.77
C PRO A 226 2.78 -11.32 -27.50
N ASN A 227 3.61 -11.01 -26.50
CA ASN A 227 4.40 -12.04 -25.84
C ASN A 227 3.53 -12.65 -24.75
N GLU A 228 3.27 -13.97 -24.81
CA GLU A 228 2.59 -14.67 -23.72
C GLU A 228 3.39 -14.44 -22.44
N ALA A 229 2.83 -13.67 -21.51
CA ALA A 229 3.38 -13.55 -20.18
C ALA A 229 3.29 -14.93 -19.52
N ASP A 230 4.43 -15.44 -19.06
CA ASP A 230 4.57 -16.73 -18.40
C ASP A 230 3.44 -16.96 -17.38
N SER A 231 2.61 -17.96 -17.66
CA SER A 231 1.65 -18.51 -16.72
C SER A 231 2.42 -19.34 -15.68
N ASP A 232 3.16 -18.68 -14.79
CA ASP A 232 3.89 -19.37 -13.73
C ASP A 232 2.94 -19.73 -12.57
N SER A 233 2.52 -21.00 -12.62
CA SER A 233 2.41 -22.01 -11.53
C SER A 233 2.11 -21.54 -10.10
#